data_AF-A0A329U4L0-F1
#
_entry.id   AF-A0A329U4L0-F1
#
_cell.length_a   1.000
_cell.length_b   1.000
_cell.length_c   1.000
_cell.angle_alpha   90.00
_cell.angle_beta   90.00
_cell.angle_gamma   90.00
#
_symmetry.space_group_name_H-M   'P 1'
#
loop_
_entity.id
_entity.type
_entity.pdbx_description
1 polymer ?
#
loop_
_entity_poly.entity_id
_entity_poly.type
_entity_poly.pdbx_seq_one_letter_code
_entity_poly.pdbx_strand_id
1 'polypeptide(L)'
;MRDKFTRSELEMVYQYAAPTKEETLAGLKEIVPVIRDAQTRAVVQSTINRLEQIPEPQCSKFIADTKARFLEERDRSIRRRIAAAKEQAVRANQPRRKEATRKNPGLDR
;
A
#
# COMPACT_ATOMS: atom_id res chain seq x y z
N MET A 1 -24.31 12.64 -0.25
CA MET A 1 -23.13 12.56 -1.17
C MET A 1 -22.93 11.09 -1.50
N ARG A 2 -23.49 10.67 -2.64
CA ARG A 2 -23.61 9.26 -3.05
C ARG A 2 -22.28 8.77 -3.65
N ASP A 3 -21.83 7.63 -3.12
CA ASP A 3 -20.86 6.67 -3.65
C ASP A 3 -19.37 7.05 -3.64
N LYS A 4 -18.73 6.81 -2.49
CA LYS A 4 -17.27 6.81 -2.34
C LYS A 4 -16.65 5.74 -3.26
N PHE A 5 -15.54 6.08 -3.93
CA PHE A 5 -14.72 5.09 -4.63
C PHE A 5 -14.31 3.96 -3.67
N THR A 6 -14.41 2.73 -4.15
CA THR A 6 -13.91 1.53 -3.47
C THR A 6 -12.38 1.53 -3.43
N ARG A 7 -11.79 0.69 -2.57
CA ARG A 7 -10.33 0.56 -2.50
C ARG A 7 -9.73 0.13 -3.83
N SER A 8 -10.35 -0.83 -4.53
CA SER A 8 -9.87 -1.32 -5.83
C SER A 8 -9.96 -0.24 -6.91
N GLU A 9 -11.01 0.58 -6.94
CA GLU A 9 -11.09 1.71 -7.87
C GLU A 9 -10.01 2.77 -7.56
N LEU A 10 -9.80 3.10 -6.28
CA LEU A 10 -8.72 4.01 -5.86
C LEU A 10 -7.33 3.46 -6.20
N GLU A 11 -7.14 2.15 -6.11
CA GLU A 11 -5.91 1.49 -6.57
C GLU A 11 -5.71 1.65 -8.07
N MET A 12 -6.77 1.47 -8.88
CA MET A 12 -6.68 1.74 -10.33
C MET A 12 -6.28 3.19 -10.60
N VAL A 13 -6.90 4.15 -9.90
CA VAL A 13 -6.53 5.58 -10.00
C VAL A 13 -5.06 5.79 -9.66
N TYR A 14 -4.56 5.21 -8.55
CA TYR A 14 -3.16 5.34 -8.15
C TYR A 14 -2.19 4.76 -9.19
N GLN A 15 -2.47 3.59 -9.75
CA GLN A 15 -1.57 2.93 -10.72
C GLN A 15 -1.45 3.70 -12.04
N TYR A 16 -2.55 4.32 -12.49
CA TYR A 16 -2.62 5.03 -13.77
C TYR A 16 -2.59 6.56 -13.63
N ALA A 17 -2.35 7.09 -12.43
CA ALA A 17 -2.37 8.51 -12.15
C ALA A 17 -1.36 9.28 -13.00
N ALA A 18 -1.89 10.06 -13.94
CA ALA A 18 -1.16 10.99 -14.80
C ALA A 18 -1.39 12.45 -14.37
N PRO A 19 -0.61 13.41 -14.90
CA PRO A 19 -0.79 14.84 -14.62
C PRO A 19 -2.18 15.38 -14.95
N THR A 20 -2.85 14.81 -15.96
CA THR A 20 -4.18 15.23 -16.42
C THR A 20 -5.23 14.12 -16.31
N LYS A 21 -6.51 14.50 -16.21
CA LYS A 21 -7.63 13.55 -16.28
C LYS A 21 -7.60 12.76 -17.59
N GLU A 22 -7.36 13.44 -18.71
CA GLU A 22 -7.38 12.84 -20.05
C GLU A 22 -6.34 11.74 -20.19
N GLU A 23 -5.10 11.98 -19.75
CA GLU A 23 -4.02 10.98 -19.76
C GLU A 23 -4.34 9.80 -18.84
N THR A 24 -4.90 10.06 -17.66
CA THR A 24 -5.31 9.00 -16.72
C THR A 24 -6.40 8.13 -17.33
N LEU A 25 -7.41 8.74 -17.94
CA LEU A 25 -8.49 8.04 -18.64
C LEU A 25 -7.96 7.26 -19.86
N ALA A 26 -7.03 7.82 -20.62
CA ALA A 26 -6.42 7.15 -21.76
C ALA A 26 -5.69 5.87 -21.31
N GLY A 27 -4.86 5.96 -20.27
CA GLY A 27 -4.14 4.81 -19.73
C GLY A 27 -5.09 3.71 -19.20
N LEU A 28 -6.18 4.10 -18.54
CA LEU A 28 -7.21 3.14 -18.11
C LEU A 28 -7.96 2.49 -19.29
N LYS A 29 -8.31 3.26 -20.32
CA LYS A 29 -9.02 2.76 -21.52
C LYS A 29 -8.16 1.80 -22.34
N GLU A 30 -6.84 2.02 -22.39
CA GLU A 30 -5.90 1.16 -23.11
C GLU A 30 -5.85 -0.27 -22.55
N ILE A 31 -6.02 -0.43 -21.23
CA ILE A 31 -5.93 -1.74 -20.59
C ILE A 31 -7.24 -2.54 -20.58
N VAL A 32 -8.40 -1.88 -20.73
CA VAL A 32 -9.71 -2.57 -20.76
C VAL A 32 -9.76 -3.76 -21.74
N PRO A 33 -9.31 -3.65 -23.00
CA PRO A 33 -9.40 -4.77 -23.95
C PRO A 33 -8.49 -5.96 -23.61
N VAL A 34 -7.38 -5.74 -22.89
CA VAL A 34 -6.42 -6.81 -22.57
C VAL A 34 -6.75 -7.56 -21.28
N ILE A 35 -7.59 -6.99 -20.41
CA ILE A 35 -8.01 -7.62 -19.14
C ILE A 35 -8.97 -8.77 -19.43
N ARG A 36 -8.60 -10.01 -19.08
CA ARG A 36 -9.43 -11.21 -19.23
C ARG A 36 -10.39 -11.42 -18.06
N ASP A 37 -9.98 -11.02 -16.86
CA ASP A 37 -10.78 -11.18 -15.65
C ASP A 37 -11.96 -10.20 -15.63
N ALA A 38 -13.18 -10.75 -15.56
CA ALA A 38 -14.41 -9.96 -15.66
C ALA A 38 -14.56 -8.98 -14.49
N GLN A 39 -14.15 -9.37 -13.28
CA GLN A 39 -14.25 -8.52 -12.10
C GLN A 39 -13.29 -7.32 -12.21
N THR A 40 -12.04 -7.57 -12.57
CA THR A 40 -11.03 -6.52 -12.77
C THR A 40 -11.45 -5.58 -13.89
N ARG A 41 -11.98 -6.12 -15.00
CA ARG A 41 -12.51 -5.29 -16.10
C ARG A 41 -13.66 -4.39 -15.62
N ALA A 42 -14.58 -4.92 -14.82
CA ALA A 42 -15.68 -4.15 -14.25
C ALA A 42 -15.19 -3.03 -13.32
N VAL A 43 -14.17 -3.29 -12.49
CA VAL A 43 -13.55 -2.27 -11.63
C VAL A 43 -12.93 -1.16 -12.48
N VAL A 44 -12.12 -1.49 -13.50
CA VAL A 44 -11.50 -0.49 -14.37
C VAL A 44 -12.54 0.34 -15.10
N GLN A 45 -13.58 -0.30 -15.65
CA GLN A 45 -14.66 0.41 -16.33
C GLN A 45 -15.45 1.33 -15.39
N SER A 46 -15.73 0.89 -14.17
CA SER A 46 -16.39 1.72 -13.16
C SER A 46 -15.54 2.94 -12.79
N THR A 47 -14.23 2.74 -12.59
CA THR A 47 -13.28 3.84 -12.37
C THR A 47 -13.32 4.86 -13.50
N ILE A 48 -13.25 4.41 -14.77
CA ILE A 48 -13.34 5.29 -15.95
C ILE A 48 -14.63 6.11 -15.91
N ASN A 49 -15.78 5.44 -15.77
CA ASN A 49 -17.08 6.11 -15.81
C ASN A 49 -17.22 7.15 -14.67
N ARG A 50 -16.70 6.84 -13.48
CA ARG A 50 -16.72 7.77 -12.34
C ARG A 50 -15.80 8.96 -12.56
N LEU A 51 -14.57 8.74 -13.05
CA LEU A 51 -13.63 9.83 -13.36
C LEU A 51 -14.18 10.75 -14.45
N GLU A 52 -14.85 10.19 -15.48
CA GLU A 52 -15.50 10.98 -16.53
C GLU A 52 -16.56 11.94 -15.97
N GLN A 53 -17.33 11.51 -14.96
CA GLN A 53 -18.35 12.33 -14.29
C GLN A 53 -17.80 13.46 -13.41
N ILE A 54 -16.53 13.39 -13.00
CA ILE A 54 -15.91 14.44 -12.19
C ILE A 54 -15.40 15.55 -13.12
N PRO A 55 -15.85 16.81 -12.97
CA PRO A 55 -15.36 17.91 -13.80
C PRO A 55 -13.92 18.30 -13.42
N GLU A 56 -13.21 18.94 -14.35
CA GLU A 56 -11.96 19.60 -14.02
C GLU A 56 -12.21 20.94 -13.31
N PRO A 57 -11.32 21.38 -12.38
CA PRO A 57 -10.05 20.77 -11.97
C PRO A 57 -10.19 19.71 -10.85
N GLN A 58 -11.43 19.38 -10.46
CA GLN A 58 -11.69 18.50 -9.31
C GLN A 58 -11.18 17.08 -9.55
N CYS A 59 -11.25 16.60 -10.79
CA CYS A 59 -10.77 15.28 -11.17
C CYS A 59 -9.24 15.18 -11.05
N SER A 60 -8.51 16.13 -11.65
CA SER A 60 -7.06 16.20 -11.53
C SER A 60 -6.61 16.31 -10.08
N LYS A 61 -7.28 17.14 -9.27
CA LYS A 61 -7.00 17.23 -7.83
C LYS A 61 -7.26 15.90 -7.11
N PHE A 62 -8.38 15.24 -7.39
CA PHE A 62 -8.72 13.94 -6.81
C PHE A 62 -7.68 12.86 -7.14
N ILE A 63 -7.19 12.81 -8.38
CA ILE A 63 -6.15 11.88 -8.82
C ILE A 63 -4.85 12.15 -8.04
N ALA A 64 -4.44 13.41 -7.94
CA ALA A 64 -3.25 13.82 -7.19
C ALA A 64 -3.35 13.47 -5.69
N ASP A 65 -4.48 13.79 -5.05
CA ASP A 65 -4.73 13.50 -3.63
C ASP A 65 -4.74 11.99 -3.38
N THR A 66 -5.34 11.21 -4.29
CA THR A 66 -5.34 9.74 -4.22
C THR A 66 -3.91 9.22 -4.30
N LYS A 67 -3.12 9.71 -5.26
CA LYS A 67 -1.71 9.30 -5.42
C LYS A 67 -0.89 9.60 -4.18
N ALA A 68 -1.01 10.81 -3.63
CA ALA A 68 -0.32 11.22 -2.41
C ALA A 68 -0.65 10.29 -1.23
N ARG A 69 -1.92 9.99 -1.02
CA ARG A 69 -2.37 9.10 0.06
C ARG A 69 -1.75 7.70 -0.03
N PHE A 70 -1.69 7.11 -1.22
CA PHE A 70 -1.09 5.78 -1.41
C PHE A 70 0.42 5.79 -1.18
N LEU A 71 1.12 6.85 -1.61
CA LEU A 71 2.55 7.00 -1.35
C LEU A 71 2.83 7.14 0.15
N GLU A 72 2.06 7.97 0.86
CA GLU A 72 2.20 8.12 2.31
C GLU A 72 1.94 6.82 3.07
N GLU A 73 0.93 6.05 2.66
CA GLU A 73 0.59 4.75 3.25
C GLU A 73 1.73 3.75 3.02
N ARG A 74 2.31 3.71 1.81
CA ARG A 74 3.47 2.88 1.48
C ARG A 74 4.68 3.28 2.32
N ASP A 75 5.00 4.57 2.41
CA ASP A 75 6.14 5.07 3.16
C ASP A 75 6.00 4.81 4.66
N ARG A 76 4.78 4.93 5.19
CA ARG A 76 4.47 4.56 6.57
C ARG A 76 4.70 3.07 6.81
N SER A 77 4.26 2.21 5.89
CA SER A 77 4.46 0.77 5.97
C SER A 77 5.95 0.38 5.92
N ILE A 78 6.71 0.99 5.01
CA ILE A 78 8.16 0.77 4.88
C ILE A 78 8.88 1.18 6.17
N ARG A 79 8.59 2.38 6.69
CA ARG A 79 9.18 2.86 7.96
C ARG A 79 8.90 1.91 9.13
N ARG A 80 7.66 1.41 9.24
CA ARG A 80 7.29 0.43 10.29
C ARG A 80 8.07 -0.87 10.17
N ARG A 81 8.22 -1.41 8.95
CA ARG A 81 8.98 -2.65 8.70
C ARG A 81 10.46 -2.48 9.03
N ILE A 82 11.05 -1.34 8.69
CA ILE A 82 12.45 -1.02 9.03
C ILE A 82 12.62 -0.95 10.55
N ALA A 83 11.71 -0.28 11.28
CA ALA A 83 11.78 -0.20 12.73
C ALA A 83 11.66 -1.58 13.39
N ALA A 84 10.69 -2.39 12.96
CA ALA A 84 10.50 -3.75 13.47
C ALA A 84 11.73 -4.64 13.24
N ALA A 85 12.34 -4.56 12.05
CA ALA A 85 13.57 -5.32 11.75
C ALA A 85 14.75 -4.88 12.65
N LYS A 86 14.90 -3.57 12.90
CA LYS A 86 15.92 -3.05 13.82
C LYS A 86 15.69 -3.56 15.25
N GLU A 87 14.45 -3.53 15.74
CA GLU A 87 14.12 -4.08 17.06
C GLU A 87 14.38 -5.57 17.18
N GLN A 88 14.03 -6.35 16.14
CA GLN A 88 14.33 -7.79 16.10
C GLN A 88 15.83 -8.06 16.13
N ALA A 89 16.62 -7.30 15.38
CA ALA A 89 18.09 -7.42 15.38
C ALA A 89 18.69 -7.10 16.77
N VAL A 90 18.18 -6.06 17.44
CA VAL A 90 18.60 -5.72 18.82
C VAL A 90 18.23 -6.84 19.80
N ARG A 91 17.03 -7.43 19.69
CA ARG A 91 16.61 -8.57 20.52
C ARG A 91 17.44 -9.82 20.27
N ALA A 92 17.78 -10.11 19.01
CA ALA A 92 18.61 -11.27 18.65
C ALA A 92 20.06 -11.14 19.14
N ASN A 93 20.61 -9.92 19.16
CA ASN A 93 21.96 -9.64 19.66
C ASN A 93 22.04 -9.41 21.18
N GLN A 94 20.94 -9.54 21.92
CA GLN A 94 21.00 -9.53 23.37
C GLN A 94 21.71 -10.82 23.84
N PRO A 95 22.80 -10.72 24.63
CA PRO A 95 23.51 -11.92 25.07
C PRO A 95 22.55 -12.78 25.87
N ARG A 96 22.30 -14.01 25.39
CA ARG A 96 21.62 -15.05 26.18
C ARG A 96 22.36 -15.09 27.52
N ARG A 97 21.74 -14.62 28.60
CA ARG A 97 22.29 -14.75 29.95
C ARG A 97 22.67 -16.22 30.09
N LYS A 98 23.97 -16.49 30.12
CA LYS A 98 24.51 -17.81 30.42
C LYS A 98 23.88 -18.20 31.73
N GLU A 99 23.04 -19.23 31.69
CA GLU A 99 22.54 -19.91 32.87
C GLU A 99 23.79 -20.40 33.60
N ALA A 100 24.20 -19.64 34.62
CA ALA A 100 25.36 -19.95 35.41
C ALA A 100 25.07 -21.28 36.09
N THR A 101 25.72 -22.33 35.59
CA THR A 101 26.07 -23.55 36.30
C THR A 101 26.05 -23.32 37.81
N ARG A 102 24.98 -23.77 38.49
CA ARG A 102 25.03 -24.06 39.92
C ARG A 102 25.97 -25.26 40.07
N LYS A 103 27.27 -24.98 40.19
CA LYS A 103 28.20 -25.94 40.78
C LYS A 103 27.72 -26.15 42.21
N ASN A 104 27.17 -27.33 42.51
CA ASN A 104 27.09 -27.84 43.86
C ASN A 104 28.51 -28.26 44.27
N PRO A 105 29.15 -27.63 45.27
CA PRO A 105 30.27 -28.26 45.93
C PRO A 105 29.69 -29.30 46.88
N GLY A 106 29.71 -30.57 46.45
CA GLY A 106 29.40 -31.69 47.31
C GLY A 106 30.43 -31.78 48.42
N LEU A 107 29.97 -31.53 49.65
CA LEU A 107 30.44 -32.00 50.95
C LEU A 107 31.64 -32.97 50.90
N ASP A 108 32.81 -32.49 51.34
CA ASP A 108 33.93 -33.34 51.73
C ASP A 108 33.55 -34.21 52.94
N ARG A 109 34.04 -35.46 52.93
CA ARG A 109 33.75 -36.54 53.87
C ARG A 109 34.38 -36.36 55.24
#